data_AF-A0A645CIX6-F1
#
_entry.id   AF-A0A645CIX6-F1
#
_cell.length_a   1.000
_cell.length_b   1.000
_cell.length_c   1.000
_cell.angle_alpha   90.00
_cell.angle_beta   90.00
_cell.angle_gamma   90.00
#
_symmetry.space_group_name_H-M   'P 1'
#
loop_
_entity.id
_entity.type
_entity.pdbx_description
1 polymer ?
#
loop_
_entity_poly.entity_id
_entity_poly.type
_entity_poly.pdbx_seq_one_letter_code
_entity_poly.pdbx_strand_id
1 'polypeptide(L)'
;MKKGVVIADAGPIISLALVNKLEILSELFDEVKIPDAVWLEVTHDENKPFVEKIKEYFRDKVCKIKGFNELTFVMDHGESESVVLYRELNADFLLIDDKKARDIAENLGIKCIGTLGLLSAAKDKKIIPELKPVFEELLQNKRFYAIELLNLILRQKDEEDIAIPF
;
A
#
# COMPACT_ATOMS: atom_id res chain seq x y z
N MET A 1 -15.66 15.23 2.89
CA MET A 1 -14.88 15.06 1.65
C MET A 1 -14.99 13.61 1.24
N LYS A 2 -15.30 13.30 -0.02
CA LYS A 2 -15.23 11.92 -0.52
C LYS A 2 -13.82 11.39 -0.33
N LYS A 3 -13.71 10.19 0.21
CA LYS A 3 -12.45 9.52 0.47
C LYS A 3 -11.84 8.92 -0.83
N GLY A 4 -12.64 8.79 -1.89
CA GLY A 4 -12.19 8.47 -3.26
C GLY A 4 -11.94 6.97 -3.49
N VAL A 5 -11.62 6.62 -4.73
CA VAL A 5 -11.26 5.25 -5.13
C VAL A 5 -9.74 5.09 -5.11
N VAL A 6 -9.24 4.05 -4.44
CA VAL A 6 -7.82 3.67 -4.46
C VAL A 6 -7.61 2.35 -5.18
N ILE A 7 -6.58 2.29 -6.02
CA ILE A 7 -6.03 1.03 -6.52
C ILE A 7 -4.80 0.70 -5.70
N ALA A 8 -4.72 -0.51 -5.15
CA ALA A 8 -3.59 -0.95 -4.34
C ALA A 8 -2.74 -2.00 -5.05
N ASP A 9 -1.44 -1.78 -5.04
CA ASP A 9 -0.42 -2.75 -5.44
C ASP A 9 -0.06 -3.69 -4.27
N ALA A 10 0.63 -4.80 -4.57
CA ALA A 10 0.95 -5.87 -3.63
C ALA A 10 1.79 -5.38 -2.43
N GLY A 11 2.82 -4.55 -2.66
CA GLY A 11 3.75 -4.13 -1.61
C GLY A 11 3.07 -3.49 -0.39
N PRO A 12 2.22 -2.47 -0.57
CA PRO A 12 1.46 -1.88 0.52
C PRO A 12 0.45 -2.80 1.19
N ILE A 13 -0.22 -3.68 0.41
CA ILE A 13 -1.15 -4.67 0.96
C ILE A 13 -0.41 -5.61 1.93
N ILE A 14 0.73 -6.14 1.50
CA ILE A 14 1.56 -7.02 2.33
C ILE A 14 2.03 -6.27 3.58
N SER A 15 2.49 -5.03 3.43
CA SER A 15 2.95 -4.21 4.56
C SER A 15 1.86 -4.03 5.62
N LEU A 16 0.65 -3.66 5.20
CA LEU A 16 -0.49 -3.47 6.12
C LEU A 16 -0.95 -4.80 6.74
N ALA A 17 -0.90 -5.89 5.99
CA ALA A 17 -1.30 -7.20 6.49
C ALA A 17 -0.33 -7.72 7.57
N LEU A 18 0.98 -7.47 7.41
CA LEU A 18 2.01 -7.82 8.39
C LEU A 18 1.81 -7.17 9.76
N VAL A 19 1.27 -5.94 9.78
CA VAL A 19 0.98 -5.20 11.02
C VAL A 19 -0.50 -5.21 11.41
N ASN A 20 -1.30 -6.08 10.77
CA ASN A 20 -2.73 -6.21 11.03
C ASN A 20 -3.53 -4.89 10.90
N LYS A 21 -3.22 -4.08 9.88
CA LYS A 21 -3.82 -2.76 9.61
C LYS A 21 -4.53 -2.63 8.26
N LEU A 22 -4.94 -3.72 7.62
CA LEU A 22 -5.66 -3.67 6.33
C LEU A 22 -6.92 -2.79 6.36
N GLU A 23 -7.65 -2.79 7.48
CA GLU A 23 -8.88 -2.01 7.67
C GLU A 23 -8.69 -0.49 7.55
N ILE A 24 -7.45 0.01 7.67
CA ILE A 24 -7.14 1.43 7.42
C ILE A 24 -7.59 1.85 6.02
N LEU A 25 -7.54 0.94 5.04
CA LEU A 25 -7.95 1.24 3.67
C LEU A 25 -9.45 1.60 3.59
N SER A 26 -10.34 0.83 4.25
CA SER A 26 -11.78 1.13 4.35
C SER A 26 -12.05 2.43 5.12
N GLU A 27 -11.20 2.74 6.10
CA GLU A 27 -11.32 3.99 6.87
C GLU A 27 -10.79 5.22 6.11
N LEU A 28 -9.92 5.03 5.12
CA LEU A 28 -9.30 6.14 4.39
C LEU A 28 -9.85 6.39 2.99
N PHE A 29 -10.48 5.40 2.36
CA PHE A 29 -11.01 5.43 0.99
C PHE A 29 -12.49 5.03 0.95
N ASP A 30 -13.22 5.50 -0.06
CA ASP A 30 -14.62 5.10 -0.27
C ASP A 30 -14.66 3.71 -0.94
N GLU A 31 -13.71 3.44 -1.85
CA GLU A 31 -13.54 2.15 -2.50
C GLU A 31 -12.06 1.78 -2.59
N VAL A 32 -11.78 0.49 -2.43
CA VAL A 32 -10.44 -0.08 -2.55
C VAL A 32 -10.54 -1.21 -3.56
N LYS A 33 -9.71 -1.19 -4.60
CA LYS A 33 -9.66 -2.23 -5.64
C LYS A 33 -8.23 -2.69 -5.87
N ILE A 34 -8.09 -3.91 -6.38
CA ILE A 34 -6.79 -4.47 -6.79
C ILE A 34 -6.94 -5.18 -8.14
N PRO A 35 -5.90 -5.19 -8.99
CA PRO A 35 -5.92 -5.97 -10.22
C PRO A 35 -5.72 -7.47 -9.98
N ASP A 36 -6.02 -8.28 -10.99
CA ASP A 36 -5.84 -9.74 -10.96
C ASP A 36 -4.38 -10.14 -10.67
N ALA A 37 -3.40 -9.46 -11.29
CA ALA A 37 -1.98 -9.76 -11.06
C ALA A 37 -1.58 -9.59 -9.57
N VAL A 38 -2.05 -8.51 -8.94
CA VAL A 38 -1.81 -8.26 -7.51
C VAL A 38 -2.49 -9.33 -6.66
N TRP A 39 -3.75 -9.68 -6.96
CA TRP A 39 -4.45 -10.76 -6.25
C TRP A 39 -3.67 -12.08 -6.29
N LEU A 40 -3.18 -12.46 -7.47
CA LEU A 40 -2.39 -13.68 -7.66
C LEU A 40 -1.09 -13.65 -6.83
N GLU A 41 -0.40 -12.51 -6.80
CA GLU A 41 0.82 -12.35 -6.01
C GLU A 41 0.57 -12.47 -4.51
N VAL A 42 -0.39 -11.70 -3.99
CA VAL A 42 -0.63 -11.63 -2.54
C VAL A 42 -1.27 -12.89 -1.97
N THR A 43 -1.83 -13.75 -2.82
CA THR A 43 -2.42 -15.04 -2.43
C THR A 43 -1.59 -16.26 -2.83
N HIS A 44 -0.44 -16.06 -3.48
CA HIS A 44 0.38 -17.14 -4.04
C HIS A 44 0.86 -18.17 -3.01
N ASP A 45 1.33 -17.71 -1.85
CA ASP A 45 1.89 -18.57 -0.80
C ASP A 45 0.92 -18.69 0.38
N GLU A 46 0.07 -19.71 0.35
CA GLU A 46 -0.97 -19.94 1.36
C GLU A 46 -0.43 -20.20 2.78
N ASN A 47 0.87 -20.44 2.94
CA ASN A 47 1.47 -20.69 4.25
C ASN A 47 1.76 -19.39 5.02
N LYS A 48 1.68 -18.23 4.38
CA LYS A 48 1.95 -16.96 5.08
C LYS A 48 0.78 -16.62 6.01
N PRO A 49 1.06 -16.23 7.27
CA PRO A 49 0.03 -16.06 8.30
C PRO A 49 -0.98 -14.94 8.01
N PHE A 50 -0.71 -14.08 7.03
CA PHE A 50 -1.54 -12.94 6.67
C PHE A 50 -2.41 -13.16 5.42
N VAL A 51 -2.23 -14.27 4.68
CA VAL A 51 -2.92 -14.51 3.39
C VAL A 51 -4.42 -14.66 3.56
N GLU A 52 -4.87 -15.36 4.59
CA GLU A 52 -6.32 -15.52 4.83
C GLU A 52 -7.00 -14.18 5.11
N LYS A 53 -6.33 -13.26 5.82
CA LYS A 53 -6.84 -11.89 6.05
C LYS A 53 -6.91 -11.10 4.74
N ILE A 54 -5.90 -11.22 3.89
CA ILE A 54 -5.91 -10.58 2.55
C ILE A 54 -7.05 -11.16 1.71
N LYS A 55 -7.21 -12.48 1.70
CA LYS A 55 -8.28 -13.16 0.95
C LYS A 55 -9.66 -12.70 1.45
N GLU A 56 -9.88 -12.66 2.75
CA GLU A 56 -11.13 -12.20 3.34
C GLU A 56 -11.43 -10.74 2.96
N TYR A 57 -10.43 -9.87 3.08
CA TYR A 57 -10.61 -8.45 2.81
C TYR A 57 -10.79 -8.12 1.32
N PHE A 58 -10.08 -8.78 0.40
CA PHE A 58 -10.03 -8.38 -1.02
C PHE A 58 -10.88 -9.25 -1.97
N ARG A 59 -11.48 -10.36 -1.51
CA ARG A 59 -12.21 -11.31 -2.40
C ARG A 59 -13.25 -10.64 -3.31
N ASP A 60 -13.94 -9.62 -2.83
CA ASP A 60 -14.97 -8.86 -3.55
C ASP A 60 -14.46 -7.52 -4.14
N LYS A 61 -13.15 -7.29 -4.09
CA LYS A 61 -12.48 -6.05 -4.52
C LYS A 61 -11.52 -6.25 -5.70
N VAL A 62 -11.36 -7.48 -6.19
CA VAL A 62 -10.51 -7.80 -7.34
C VAL A 62 -11.20 -7.36 -8.64
N CYS A 63 -10.44 -6.72 -9.54
CA CYS A 63 -10.91 -6.24 -10.83
C CYS A 63 -9.95 -6.62 -11.94
N LYS A 64 -10.47 -7.19 -13.02
CA LYS A 64 -9.71 -7.47 -14.22
C LYS A 64 -9.53 -6.21 -15.06
N ILE A 65 -8.31 -5.94 -15.52
CA ILE A 65 -8.05 -4.90 -16.53
C ILE A 65 -8.72 -5.26 -17.86
N LYS A 66 -9.25 -4.27 -18.58
CA LYS A 66 -9.96 -4.48 -19.85
C LYS A 66 -9.08 -4.20 -21.07
N GLY A 67 -8.10 -3.31 -20.93
CA GLY A 67 -7.20 -2.86 -21.98
C GLY A 67 -5.91 -3.67 -22.09
N PHE A 68 -5.08 -3.26 -23.05
CA PHE A 68 -3.73 -3.79 -23.21
C PHE A 68 -2.78 -3.15 -22.20
N ASN A 69 -1.96 -3.96 -21.52
CA ASN A 69 -0.98 -3.49 -20.56
C ASN A 69 0.36 -3.15 -21.25
N GLU A 70 0.49 -1.89 -21.68
CA GLU A 70 1.67 -1.35 -22.35
C GLU A 70 2.89 -1.15 -21.43
N LEU A 71 2.70 -1.21 -20.11
CA LEU A 71 3.73 -0.90 -19.11
C LEU A 71 4.55 -2.10 -18.67
N THR A 72 4.23 -3.30 -19.15
CA THR A 72 4.91 -4.57 -18.84
C THR A 72 6.41 -4.59 -19.20
N PHE A 73 6.88 -3.69 -20.06
CA PHE A 73 8.30 -3.57 -20.41
C PHE A 73 9.13 -2.77 -19.38
N VAL A 74 8.49 -2.01 -18.49
CA VAL A 74 9.16 -1.06 -17.59
C VAL A 74 8.82 -1.26 -16.11
N MET A 75 7.70 -1.92 -15.82
CA MET A 75 7.16 -2.25 -14.50
C MET A 75 6.82 -3.73 -14.45
N ASP A 76 6.75 -4.31 -13.25
CA ASP A 76 6.27 -5.69 -13.12
C ASP A 76 4.76 -5.81 -13.40
N HIS A 77 4.23 -7.03 -13.41
CA HIS A 77 2.82 -7.27 -13.72
C HIS A 77 1.85 -6.66 -12.71
N GLY A 78 2.15 -6.71 -11.40
CA GLY A 78 1.27 -6.16 -10.37
C GLY A 78 1.22 -4.64 -10.42
N GLU A 79 2.39 -4.02 -10.53
CA GLU A 79 2.56 -2.58 -10.63
C GLU A 79 1.90 -2.02 -11.90
N SER A 80 2.19 -2.64 -13.05
CA SER A 80 1.68 -2.18 -14.34
C SER A 80 0.16 -2.35 -14.46
N GLU A 81 -0.41 -3.47 -14.02
CA GLU A 81 -1.87 -3.64 -14.00
C GLU A 81 -2.54 -2.65 -13.04
N SER A 82 -1.90 -2.32 -11.91
CA SER A 82 -2.43 -1.34 -10.97
C SER A 82 -2.53 0.06 -11.62
N VAL A 83 -1.52 0.45 -12.41
CA VAL A 83 -1.55 1.70 -13.18
C VAL A 83 -2.63 1.69 -14.26
N VAL A 84 -2.77 0.57 -15.00
CA VAL A 84 -3.81 0.44 -16.03
C VAL A 84 -5.20 0.51 -15.40
N LEU A 85 -5.44 -0.24 -14.33
CA LEU A 85 -6.71 -0.26 -13.62
C LEU A 85 -7.06 1.11 -13.02
N TYR A 86 -6.08 1.83 -12.49
CA TYR A 86 -6.25 3.20 -12.01
C TYR A 86 -6.84 4.10 -13.09
N ARG A 87 -6.31 4.02 -14.32
CA ARG A 87 -6.79 4.81 -15.47
C ARG A 87 -8.18 4.37 -15.91
N GLU A 88 -8.41 3.07 -16.02
CA GLU A 88 -9.70 2.52 -16.49
C GLU A 88 -10.86 2.89 -15.56
N LEU A 89 -10.62 2.91 -14.25
CA LEU A 89 -11.63 3.23 -13.25
C LEU A 89 -11.69 4.72 -12.91
N ASN A 90 -10.84 5.55 -13.51
CA ASN A 90 -10.64 6.95 -13.11
C ASN A 90 -10.45 7.09 -11.59
N ALA A 91 -9.60 6.22 -11.03
CA ALA A 91 -9.33 6.20 -9.60
C ALA A 91 -8.63 7.50 -9.15
N ASP A 92 -8.73 7.80 -7.86
CA ASP A 92 -8.20 9.02 -7.26
C ASP A 92 -6.76 8.84 -6.78
N PHE A 93 -6.42 7.62 -6.33
CA PHE A 93 -5.12 7.29 -5.73
C PHE A 93 -4.59 5.93 -6.18
N LEU A 94 -3.26 5.84 -6.33
CA LEU A 94 -2.54 4.59 -6.49
C LEU A 94 -1.69 4.35 -5.23
N LEU A 95 -1.90 3.22 -4.57
CA LEU A 95 -1.14 2.83 -3.39
C LEU A 95 0.01 1.92 -3.82
N ILE A 96 1.25 2.43 -3.75
CA ILE A 96 2.46 1.78 -4.26
C ILE A 96 3.71 2.15 -3.43
N ASP A 97 4.56 1.17 -3.13
CA ASP A 97 5.80 1.37 -2.35
C ASP A 97 7.07 1.41 -3.21
N ASP A 98 7.09 0.72 -4.36
CA ASP A 98 8.28 0.67 -5.21
C ASP A 98 8.60 2.06 -5.77
N LYS A 99 9.85 2.50 -5.58
CA LYS A 99 10.28 3.85 -5.95
C LYS A 99 10.26 4.05 -7.47
N LYS A 100 10.74 3.08 -8.25
CA LYS A 100 10.85 3.21 -9.70
C LYS A 100 9.45 3.21 -10.32
N ALA A 101 8.59 2.29 -9.89
CA ALA A 101 7.21 2.20 -10.33
C ALA A 101 6.41 3.45 -9.95
N ARG A 102 6.62 3.96 -8.72
CA ARG A 102 6.06 5.24 -8.27
C ARG A 102 6.49 6.41 -9.16
N ASP A 103 7.79 6.54 -9.44
CA ASP A 103 8.32 7.61 -10.29
C ASP A 103 7.68 7.56 -11.69
N ILE A 104 7.51 6.36 -12.26
CA ILE A 104 6.83 6.17 -13.55
C ILE A 104 5.37 6.60 -13.44
N ALA A 105 4.63 6.13 -12.43
CA ALA A 105 3.22 6.47 -12.25
C ALA A 105 3.01 7.98 -12.04
N GLU A 106 3.83 8.65 -11.22
CA GLU A 106 3.75 10.09 -10.99
C GLU A 106 4.04 10.89 -12.28
N ASN A 107 5.01 10.44 -13.10
CA ASN A 107 5.27 11.04 -14.43
C ASN A 107 4.08 10.89 -15.39
N LEU A 108 3.21 9.90 -15.16
CA LEU A 108 1.96 9.69 -15.88
C LEU A 108 0.79 10.48 -15.30
N GLY A 109 1.04 11.37 -14.32
CA GLY A 109 0.03 12.21 -13.68
C GLY A 109 -0.80 11.51 -12.60
N ILE A 110 -0.35 10.35 -12.12
CA ILE A 110 -1.05 9.56 -11.10
C ILE A 110 -0.69 10.04 -9.70
N LYS A 111 -1.69 10.12 -8.81
CA LYS A 111 -1.48 10.48 -7.41
C LYS A 111 -1.09 9.24 -6.61
N CYS A 112 0.19 9.09 -6.36
CA CYS A 112 0.73 7.96 -5.61
C CYS A 112 0.73 8.21 -4.09
N ILE A 113 0.42 7.16 -3.33
CA ILE A 113 0.56 7.09 -1.87
C ILE A 113 1.39 5.83 -1.58
N GLY A 114 2.34 5.90 -0.65
CA GLY A 114 3.05 4.72 -0.14
C GLY A 114 2.53 4.31 1.24
N THR A 115 2.92 3.13 1.72
CA THR A 115 2.52 2.59 3.03
C THR A 115 2.76 3.58 4.17
N LEU A 116 3.95 4.19 4.24
CA LEU A 116 4.28 5.13 5.32
C LEU A 116 3.42 6.41 5.26
N GLY A 117 3.10 6.88 4.05
CA GLY A 117 2.18 8.01 3.85
C GLY A 117 0.75 7.66 4.27
N LEU A 118 0.30 6.45 3.96
CA LEU A 118 -1.02 5.94 4.37
C LEU A 118 -1.13 5.83 5.89
N LEU A 119 -0.14 5.23 6.55
CA LEU A 119 -0.09 5.12 8.01
C LEU A 119 -0.06 6.50 8.68
N SER A 120 0.74 7.41 8.15
CA SER A 120 0.80 8.81 8.61
C SER A 120 -0.57 9.50 8.52
N ALA A 121 -1.30 9.32 7.40
CA ALA A 121 -2.66 9.83 7.26
C ALA A 121 -3.66 9.16 8.23
N ALA A 122 -3.47 7.88 8.53
CA ALA A 122 -4.30 7.16 9.51
C ALA A 122 -4.10 7.71 10.92
N LYS A 123 -2.86 8.04 11.31
CA LYS A 123 -2.54 8.72 12.57
C LYS A 123 -3.21 10.10 12.65
N ASP A 124 -3.12 10.90 11.59
CA ASP A 124 -3.75 12.23 11.54
C ASP A 124 -5.27 12.18 11.74
N LYS A 125 -5.90 11.13 11.21
CA LYS A 125 -7.33 10.89 11.38
C LYS A 125 -7.69 10.12 12.66
N LYS A 126 -6.72 9.86 13.54
CA LYS A 126 -6.89 9.11 14.80
C LYS A 126 -7.43 7.69 14.62
N ILE A 127 -7.21 7.09 13.43
CA ILE A 127 -7.55 5.68 13.15
C ILE A 127 -6.57 4.76 13.86
N ILE A 128 -5.30 5.18 13.94
CA ILE A 128 -4.28 4.55 14.77
C ILE A 128 -3.77 5.55 15.82
N PRO A 129 -3.50 5.10 17.06
CA PRO A 129 -3.09 5.98 18.13
C PRO A 129 -1.63 6.44 17.98
N GLU A 130 -0.75 5.57 17.46
CA GLU A 130 0.71 5.78 17.40
C GLU A 130 1.29 5.11 16.14
N LEU A 131 2.36 5.69 15.58
CA LEU A 131 3.10 5.18 14.42
C LEU A 131 4.31 4.33 14.81
N LYS A 132 5.05 4.74 15.84
CA LYS A 132 6.27 4.07 16.31
C LYS A 132 6.08 2.56 16.48
N PRO A 133 5.09 2.05 17.25
CA PRO A 133 4.90 0.61 17.39
C PRO A 133 4.60 -0.09 16.07
N VAL A 134 3.88 0.57 15.15
CA VAL A 134 3.57 0.01 13.83
C VAL A 134 4.82 -0.07 12.96
N PHE A 135 5.68 0.95 13.01
CA PHE A 135 6.94 0.95 12.28
C PHE A 135 7.92 -0.08 12.83
N GLU A 136 8.01 -0.22 14.16
CA GLU A 136 8.80 -1.28 14.80
C GLU A 136 8.31 -2.67 14.39
N GLU A 137 6.99 -2.88 14.34
CA GLU A 137 6.40 -4.14 13.88
C GLU A 137 6.71 -4.43 12.40
N LEU A 138 6.70 -3.41 11.52
CA LEU A 138 7.15 -3.57 10.12
C LEU A 138 8.60 -4.05 10.04
N LEU A 139 9.50 -3.44 10.81
CA LEU A 139 10.92 -3.80 10.85
C LEU A 139 11.14 -5.22 11.39
N GLN A 140 10.43 -5.60 12.47
CA GLN A 140 10.46 -6.95 13.04
C GLN A 140 10.00 -8.01 12.03
N ASN A 141 9.03 -7.67 11.18
CA ASN A 141 8.55 -8.50 10.08
C ASN A 141 9.44 -8.43 8.82
N LYS A 142 10.65 -7.86 8.91
CA LYS A 142 11.63 -7.72 7.82
C LYS A 142 11.08 -6.90 6.63
N ARG A 143 10.13 -6.00 6.86
CA ARG A 143 9.73 -4.97 5.90
C ARG A 143 10.63 -3.75 6.08
N PHE A 144 11.64 -3.64 5.23
CA PHE A 144 12.69 -2.64 5.40
C PHE A 144 12.32 -1.29 4.81
N TYR A 145 12.39 -0.26 5.65
CA TYR A 145 12.42 1.15 5.28
C TYR A 145 13.67 1.77 5.89
N ALA A 146 14.21 2.83 5.29
CA ALA A 146 15.33 3.56 5.88
C ALA A 146 14.94 4.09 7.27
N ILE A 147 15.73 3.79 8.30
CA ILE A 147 15.43 4.20 9.68
C ILE A 147 15.36 5.71 9.79
N GLU A 148 16.20 6.42 9.03
CA GLU A 148 16.20 7.88 8.95
C GLU A 148 14.85 8.41 8.42
N LEU A 149 14.24 7.73 7.45
CA LEU A 149 12.92 8.08 6.93
C LEU A 149 11.82 7.82 7.96
N LEU A 150 11.87 6.69 8.67
CA LEU A 150 10.91 6.39 9.73
C LEU A 150 10.97 7.43 10.84
N ASN A 151 12.17 7.72 11.36
CA ASN A 151 12.38 8.71 12.42
C ASN A 151 12.01 10.13 11.97
N LEU A 152 12.26 10.50 10.71
CA LEU A 152 11.78 11.76 10.15
C LEU A 152 10.24 11.88 10.27
N ILE A 153 9.51 10.83 9.92
CA ILE A 153 8.04 10.81 9.99
C ILE A 153 7.57 10.82 11.45
N LEU A 154 8.21 10.07 12.35
CA LEU A 154 7.86 10.04 13.77
C LEU A 154 7.98 11.42 14.42
N ARG A 155 9.10 12.12 14.18
CA ARG A 155 9.31 13.49 14.67
C ARG A 155 8.27 14.48 14.12
N GLN A 156 7.85 14.32 12.86
CA GLN A 156 6.77 15.13 12.27
C GLN A 156 5.40 14.88 12.92
N LYS A 157 5.25 13.77 13.64
CA LYS A 157 4.03 13.37 14.35
C LYS A 157 4.17 13.43 15.88
N ASP A 158 5.19 14.14 16.37
CA ASP A 158 5.49 14.28 17.79
C ASP A 158 5.69 12.94 18.52
N GLU A 159 6.23 11.94 17.82
CA GLU A 159 6.59 10.63 18.36
C GLU A 159 8.11 10.47 18.47
N GLU A 160 8.55 9.65 19.42
CA GLU A 160 9.97 9.37 19.65
C GLU A 160 10.57 8.53 18.51
N ASP A 161 11.88 8.68 18.29
CA ASP A 161 12.62 7.86 17.34
C ASP A 161 12.61 6.37 17.71
N ILE A 162 12.73 5.52 16.69
CA ILE A 162 13.06 4.10 16.81
C ILE A 162 14.54 3.99 17.16
N ALA A 163 14.84 3.22 18.21
CA ALA A 163 16.21 2.93 18.59
C ALA A 163 16.90 2.11 17.49
N ILE A 164 18.07 2.54 17.04
CA ILE A 164 18.89 1.78 16.09
C ILE A 164 19.47 0.58 16.85
N PRO A 165 19.18 -0.67 16.46
CA PRO A 165 19.93 -1.80 16.97
C PRO A 165 21.36 -1.68 16.45
N PHE A 166 22.30 -1.41 17.36
CA PHE A 166 23.74 -1.40 17.09
C PHE A 166 24.23 -2.78 16.63
#